data_AF-A0A7Y0G0I6-F1
#
_entry.id   AF-A0A7Y0G0I6-F1
#
_cell.length_a   1.000
_cell.length_b   1.000
_cell.length_c   1.000
_cell.angle_alpha   90.00
_cell.angle_beta   90.00
_cell.angle_gamma   90.00
#
_symmetry.space_group_name_H-M   'P 1'
#
loop_
_entity.id
_entity.type
_entity.pdbx_description
1 polymer ?
#
loop_
_entity_poly.entity_id
_entity_poly.type
_entity_poly.pdbx_seq_one_letter_code
_entity_poly.pdbx_strand_id
1 'polypeptide(L)'
;MSAATTRDRTPRTPRATRTPAPDRLCAEAVDLAREAAEEAAAPGVVGEHSGVVAEGDRVVTHYFECKEPGYRGWRWAVTVTRASRAKNVTLDETVLLPGSDALLAPEWVPWSERLRPGDLGPGDLLPTEQDDPRLEPGYTGEDAPPPNSAVSSELADHLDAEDAEITDRAPTRGAIAAVADELGMGRARVLSRYGLRLAADRWDDSFGPRTPMAQAAPATCQTCAFLIPLAGSLRQSFGLCANELSPADGRVVSLSYGCGGHSEAAIMPTPPRPAEPVLDSTAVDPFPLRPPTDSGSTLPEDATTSDLGHS
;
A
#
# COMPACT_ATOMS: atom_id res chain seq x y z
N MET A 1 -39.78 11.08 -37.56
CA MET A 1 -38.50 11.77 -37.84
C MET A 1 -37.53 11.31 -36.76
N SER A 2 -36.36 10.72 -36.96
CA SER A 2 -35.67 10.08 -38.07
C SER A 2 -34.80 8.99 -37.44
N ALA A 3 -34.85 7.76 -37.95
CA ALA A 3 -33.96 6.68 -37.52
C ALA A 3 -32.61 6.85 -38.22
N ALA A 4 -31.55 7.16 -37.46
CA ALA A 4 -30.19 7.21 -37.96
C ALA A 4 -29.64 5.77 -38.04
N THR A 5 -29.51 5.27 -39.27
CA THR A 5 -28.86 3.99 -39.59
C THR A 5 -27.35 4.19 -39.60
N THR A 6 -26.66 3.68 -38.58
CA THR A 6 -25.20 3.56 -38.55
C THR A 6 -24.77 2.42 -39.47
N ARG A 7 -24.12 2.76 -40.59
CA ARG A 7 -23.47 1.78 -41.45
C ARG A 7 -22.18 1.31 -40.79
N ASP A 8 -22.13 0.02 -40.47
CA ASP A 8 -20.94 -0.70 -40.02
C ASP A 8 -19.86 -0.63 -41.11
N ARG A 9 -18.73 0.04 -40.80
CA ARG A 9 -17.54 0.08 -41.66
C ARG A 9 -16.61 -1.03 -41.19
N THR A 10 -16.53 -2.09 -41.97
CA THR A 10 -15.53 -3.15 -41.79
C THR A 10 -14.13 -2.53 -41.67
N PRO A 11 -13.35 -2.85 -40.62
CA PRO A 11 -12.02 -2.29 -40.43
C PRO A 11 -11.09 -2.80 -41.54
N ARG A 12 -10.52 -1.87 -42.31
CA ARG A 12 -9.46 -2.17 -43.28
C ARG A 12 -8.23 -2.68 -42.52
N THR A 13 -7.78 -3.88 -42.84
CA THR A 13 -6.54 -4.45 -42.33
C THR A 13 -5.37 -3.47 -42.59
N PRO A 14 -4.60 -3.10 -41.56
CA PRO A 14 -3.46 -2.20 -41.75
C PRO A 14 -2.44 -2.88 -42.65
N ARG A 15 -2.14 -2.24 -43.79
CA ARG A 15 -1.06 -2.66 -44.68
C ARG A 15 0.25 -2.50 -43.92
N ALA A 16 0.97 -3.60 -43.71
CA ALA A 16 2.28 -3.59 -43.07
C ALA A 16 3.19 -2.58 -43.79
N THR A 17 3.51 -1.48 -43.11
CA THR A 17 4.49 -0.49 -43.55
C THR A 17 5.86 -1.13 -43.43
N ARG A 18 6.49 -1.44 -44.57
CA ARG A 18 7.91 -1.80 -44.60
C ARG A 18 8.69 -0.61 -44.05
N THR A 19 9.61 -0.86 -43.11
CA THR A 19 10.57 0.14 -42.65
C THR A 19 11.24 0.76 -43.88
N PRO A 20 11.15 2.09 -44.09
CA PRO A 20 11.81 2.73 -45.21
C PRO A 20 13.30 2.46 -45.17
N ALA A 21 13.93 2.24 -46.33
CA ALA A 21 15.38 2.26 -46.39
C ALA A 21 15.84 3.70 -46.08
N PRO A 22 16.83 3.90 -45.19
CA PRO A 22 17.29 5.24 -44.85
C PRO A 22 17.90 5.92 -46.08
N ASP A 23 17.67 7.23 -46.24
CA ASP A 23 18.33 8.00 -47.27
C ASP A 23 19.83 7.95 -47.06
N ARG A 24 20.58 7.60 -48.12
CA ARG A 24 22.01 7.33 -48.01
C ARG A 24 22.80 8.52 -47.45
N LEU A 25 22.50 9.74 -47.93
CA LEU A 25 23.24 10.93 -47.47
C LEU A 25 22.93 11.24 -46.00
N CYS A 26 21.68 11.12 -45.59
CA CYS A 26 21.31 11.27 -44.19
C CYS A 26 21.96 10.19 -43.33
N ALA A 27 21.94 8.92 -43.75
CA ALA A 27 22.56 7.81 -43.01
C ALA A 27 24.08 7.93 -42.86
N GLU A 28 24.76 8.56 -43.82
CA GLU A 28 26.20 8.83 -43.79
C GLU A 28 26.55 10.10 -42.97
N ALA A 29 25.57 10.91 -42.55
CA ALA A 29 25.77 12.17 -41.82
C ALA A 29 26.02 12.01 -40.31
N VAL A 30 26.80 11.00 -39.92
CA VAL A 30 27.09 10.67 -38.51
C VAL A 30 27.83 11.81 -37.81
N ASP A 31 28.77 12.47 -38.49
CA ASP A 31 29.58 13.55 -37.90
C ASP A 31 28.73 14.78 -37.59
N LEU A 32 27.85 15.18 -38.51
CA LEU A 32 26.88 16.26 -38.29
C LEU A 32 25.98 15.93 -37.10
N ALA A 33 25.50 14.68 -37.02
CA ALA A 33 24.66 14.24 -35.93
C ALA A 33 25.41 14.22 -34.58
N ARG A 34 26.68 13.81 -34.58
CA ARG A 34 27.53 13.81 -33.39
C ARG A 34 27.79 15.22 -32.89
N GLU A 35 28.16 16.14 -33.79
CA GLU A 35 28.39 17.55 -33.46
C GLU A 35 27.13 18.17 -32.82
N ALA A 36 25.95 17.90 -33.41
CA ALA A 36 24.68 18.37 -32.85
C ALA A 36 24.33 17.75 -31.48
N ALA A 37 24.68 16.48 -31.24
CA ALA A 37 24.53 15.88 -29.91
C ALA A 37 25.48 16.50 -28.89
N GLU A 38 26.74 16.73 -29.27
CA GLU A 38 27.77 17.31 -28.41
C GLU A 38 27.51 18.80 -28.11
N GLU A 39 26.87 19.53 -29.02
CA GLU A 39 26.40 20.91 -28.79
C GLU A 39 25.28 20.96 -27.74
N ALA A 40 24.36 19.99 -27.75
CA ALA A 40 23.23 19.96 -26.81
C ALA A 40 23.60 19.39 -25.42
N ALA A 41 24.64 18.56 -25.36
CA ALA A 41 25.03 17.81 -24.18
C ALA A 41 26.13 18.51 -23.36
N ALA A 42 26.32 18.08 -22.11
CA ALA A 42 27.52 18.45 -21.36
C ALA A 42 28.79 17.83 -21.99
N PRO A 43 29.98 18.45 -21.84
CA PRO A 43 31.20 17.92 -22.42
C PRO A 43 31.49 16.47 -22.00
N GLY A 44 31.73 15.59 -22.98
CA GLY A 44 32.15 14.20 -22.76
C GLY A 44 31.04 13.21 -22.42
N VAL A 45 29.76 13.62 -22.48
CA VAL A 45 28.63 12.75 -22.10
C VAL A 45 27.91 12.10 -23.30
N VAL A 46 28.32 12.42 -24.53
CA VAL A 46 27.89 11.74 -25.76
C VAL A 46 28.82 10.54 -26.00
N GLY A 47 28.24 9.36 -26.18
CA GLY A 47 28.96 8.12 -26.36
C GLY A 47 29.09 7.66 -27.81
N GLU A 48 29.19 6.33 -27.98
CA GLU A 48 29.36 5.71 -29.29
C GLU A 48 28.08 5.83 -30.12
N HIS A 49 28.24 5.87 -31.45
CA HIS A 49 27.10 5.79 -32.37
C HIS A 49 26.54 4.38 -32.31
N SER A 50 25.29 4.26 -31.86
CA SER A 50 24.63 2.98 -31.56
C SER A 50 23.69 2.51 -32.66
N GLY A 51 23.36 3.38 -33.62
CA GLY A 51 22.55 2.99 -34.78
C GLY A 51 21.84 4.14 -35.46
N VAL A 52 21.06 3.78 -36.48
CA VAL A 52 20.33 4.72 -37.32
C VAL A 52 18.96 4.15 -37.68
N VAL A 53 17.94 5.01 -37.70
CA VAL A 53 16.56 4.63 -38.05
C VAL A 53 16.01 5.61 -39.08
N ALA A 54 15.33 5.08 -40.11
CA ALA A 54 14.61 5.89 -41.08
C ALA A 54 13.21 6.24 -40.53
N GLU A 55 12.97 7.51 -40.25
CA GLU A 55 11.66 8.00 -39.75
C GLU A 55 10.72 8.36 -40.92
N GLY A 56 11.28 8.71 -42.09
CA GLY A 56 10.51 9.13 -43.25
C GLY A 56 11.35 9.27 -44.53
N ASP A 57 10.76 9.83 -45.58
CA ASP A 57 11.49 10.11 -46.83
C ASP A 57 12.54 11.20 -46.57
N ARG A 58 13.82 10.81 -46.63
CA ARG A 58 14.97 11.68 -46.34
C ARG A 58 15.01 12.22 -44.91
N VAL A 59 14.38 11.53 -43.96
CA VAL A 59 14.45 11.83 -42.52
C VAL A 59 15.03 10.62 -41.80
N VAL A 60 16.12 10.84 -41.06
CA VAL A 60 16.89 9.77 -40.44
C VAL A 60 17.33 10.20 -39.05
N THR A 61 17.12 9.34 -38.06
CA THR A 61 17.52 9.56 -36.67
C THR A 61 18.77 8.74 -36.35
N HIS A 62 19.84 9.41 -35.93
CA HIS A 62 21.06 8.80 -35.41
C HIS A 62 20.96 8.68 -33.89
N TYR A 63 21.36 7.53 -33.35
CA TYR A 63 21.41 7.31 -31.91
C TYR A 63 22.84 7.25 -31.39
N PHE A 64 23.10 7.93 -30.28
CA PHE A 64 24.34 7.85 -29.54
C PHE A 64 24.08 7.46 -28.09
N GLU A 65 24.97 6.67 -27.49
CA GLU A 65 24.86 6.33 -26.07
C GLU A 65 24.90 7.60 -25.20
N CYS A 66 24.12 7.65 -24.11
CA CYS A 66 24.26 8.69 -23.10
C CYS A 66 25.15 8.21 -21.96
N LYS A 67 26.23 8.96 -21.67
CA LYS A 67 27.17 8.69 -20.58
C LYS A 67 26.89 9.51 -19.32
N GLU A 68 25.77 10.24 -19.26
CA GLU A 68 25.40 10.99 -18.06
C GLU A 68 24.96 10.04 -16.93
N PRO A 69 25.53 10.19 -15.70
CA PRO A 69 25.20 9.30 -14.58
C PRO A 69 23.71 9.22 -14.22
N GLY A 70 22.95 10.30 -14.46
CA GLY A 70 21.50 10.36 -14.17
C GLY A 70 20.61 9.71 -15.23
N TYR A 71 21.15 9.39 -16.42
CA TYR A 71 20.38 8.93 -17.58
C TYR A 71 20.87 7.57 -18.07
N ARG A 72 21.09 6.64 -17.13
CA ARG A 72 21.46 5.25 -17.46
C ARG A 72 20.45 4.63 -18.42
N GLY A 73 20.94 4.08 -19.53
CA GLY A 73 20.12 3.42 -20.55
C GLY A 73 19.41 4.39 -21.50
N TRP A 74 19.58 5.70 -21.34
CA TRP A 74 19.11 6.69 -22.30
C TRP A 74 20.10 6.85 -23.46
N ARG A 75 19.61 7.45 -24.54
CA ARG A 75 20.38 7.68 -25.77
C ARG A 75 20.04 9.04 -26.36
N TRP A 76 21.05 9.71 -26.88
CA TRP A 76 20.86 10.89 -27.71
C TRP A 76 20.28 10.46 -29.05
N ALA A 77 19.21 11.10 -29.48
CA ALA A 77 18.56 10.88 -30.76
C ALA A 77 18.65 12.19 -31.55
N VAL A 78 19.33 12.12 -32.69
CA VAL A 78 19.58 13.28 -33.54
C VAL A 78 18.96 13.03 -34.90
N THR A 79 17.88 13.76 -35.17
CA THR A 79 17.15 13.65 -36.42
C THR A 79 17.76 14.60 -37.43
N VAL A 80 18.19 14.05 -38.56
CA VAL A 80 18.69 14.81 -39.70
C VAL A 80 17.79 14.60 -40.90
N THR A 81 17.69 15.63 -41.73
CA THR A 81 16.81 15.65 -42.89
C THR A 81 17.47 16.26 -44.10
N ARG A 82 16.96 15.95 -45.28
CA ARG A 82 17.43 16.54 -46.54
C ARG A 82 16.25 16.92 -47.42
N ALA A 83 16.21 18.21 -47.79
CA ALA A 83 15.21 18.71 -48.73
C ALA A 83 15.30 18.02 -50.09
N SER A 84 14.17 17.94 -50.80
CA SER A 84 14.12 17.29 -52.12
C SER A 84 15.11 17.95 -53.09
N ARG A 85 15.90 17.11 -53.79
CA ARG A 85 16.98 17.52 -54.72
C ARG A 85 18.16 18.26 -54.08
N ALA A 86 18.12 18.58 -52.79
CA ALA A 86 19.26 19.14 -52.08
C ALA A 86 20.36 18.09 -51.92
N LYS A 87 21.62 18.54 -51.88
CA LYS A 87 22.78 17.66 -51.64
C LYS A 87 23.30 17.75 -50.21
N ASN A 88 22.90 18.78 -49.47
CA ASN A 88 23.25 19.03 -48.08
C ASN A 88 22.20 18.42 -47.15
N VAL A 89 22.67 17.76 -46.10
CA VAL A 89 21.86 17.29 -44.97
C VAL A 89 21.80 18.41 -43.93
N THR A 90 20.65 18.57 -43.27
CA THR A 90 20.42 19.57 -42.22
C THR A 90 19.94 18.89 -40.94
N LEU A 91 20.24 19.47 -39.79
CA LEU A 91 19.70 19.07 -38.50
C LEU A 91 18.22 19.46 -38.39
N ASP A 92 17.39 18.57 -37.86
CA ASP A 92 15.99 18.83 -37.53
C ASP A 92 15.83 19.00 -36.01
N GLU A 93 16.22 18.01 -35.22
CA GLU A 93 16.17 18.05 -33.76
C GLU A 93 17.26 17.18 -33.10
N THR A 94 17.60 17.54 -31.87
CA THR A 94 18.43 16.75 -30.95
C THR A 94 17.66 16.57 -29.65
N VAL A 95 17.35 15.33 -29.29
CA VAL A 95 16.59 15.00 -28.07
C VAL A 95 17.24 13.85 -27.32
N LEU A 96 17.04 13.81 -26.00
CA LEU A 96 17.44 12.68 -25.18
C LEU A 96 16.23 11.76 -24.96
N LEU A 97 16.34 10.51 -25.39
CA LEU A 97 15.24 9.54 -25.33
C LEU A 97 15.60 8.32 -24.48
N PRO A 98 14.63 7.71 -23.78
CA PRO A 98 14.86 6.47 -23.08
C PRO A 98 15.14 5.34 -24.07
N GLY A 99 16.22 4.57 -23.84
CA GLY A 99 16.46 3.30 -24.49
C GLY A 99 15.69 2.16 -23.81
N SER A 100 15.90 0.93 -24.30
CA SER A 100 15.28 -0.29 -23.73
C SER A 100 15.65 -0.55 -22.27
N ASP A 101 16.83 -0.09 -21.86
CA ASP A 101 17.38 -0.28 -20.52
C ASP A 101 17.23 0.97 -19.64
N ALA A 102 16.48 1.98 -20.11
CA ALA A 102 16.27 3.22 -19.36
C ALA A 102 15.33 2.99 -18.16
N LEU A 103 15.72 3.54 -17.01
CA LEU A 103 14.84 3.57 -15.85
C LEU A 103 13.81 4.70 -16.04
N LEU A 104 12.56 4.31 -16.27
CA LEU A 104 11.43 5.22 -16.44
C LEU A 104 10.71 5.43 -15.11
N ALA A 105 10.11 6.61 -14.95
CA ALA A 105 9.19 6.86 -13.88
C ALA A 105 7.99 5.89 -13.98
N PRO A 106 7.44 5.42 -12.84
CA PRO A 106 6.19 4.67 -12.86
C PRO A 106 5.07 5.53 -13.45
N GLU A 107 3.99 4.87 -13.86
CA GLU A 107 2.78 5.57 -14.30
C GLU A 107 2.29 6.53 -13.21
N TRP A 108 1.85 7.72 -13.63
CA TRP A 108 1.33 8.71 -12.70
C TRP A 108 0.01 8.24 -12.11
N VAL A 109 -0.11 8.29 -10.78
CA VAL A 109 -1.32 7.90 -10.05
C VAL A 109 -1.90 9.13 -9.33
N PRO A 110 -3.22 9.40 -9.42
CA PRO A 110 -3.88 10.48 -8.68
C PRO A 110 -3.55 10.46 -7.19
N TRP A 111 -3.49 11.63 -6.56
CA TRP A 111 -3.17 11.72 -5.12
C TRP A 111 -4.18 10.96 -4.25
N SER A 112 -5.47 10.97 -4.62
CA SER A 112 -6.56 10.30 -3.90
C SER A 112 -6.39 8.79 -3.88
N GLU A 113 -5.85 8.22 -4.96
CA GLU A 113 -5.56 6.78 -5.11
C GLU A 113 -4.25 6.37 -4.41
N ARG A 114 -3.43 7.34 -4.01
CA ARG A 114 -2.18 7.10 -3.27
C ARG A 114 -2.38 7.06 -1.75
N LEU A 115 -3.54 7.48 -1.25
CA LEU A 115 -3.82 7.55 0.17
C LEU A 115 -3.83 6.16 0.81
N ARG A 116 -3.15 6.06 1.94
CA ARG A 116 -3.08 4.88 2.80
C ARG A 116 -3.83 5.11 4.11
N PRO A 117 -4.27 4.03 4.77
CA PRO A 117 -4.80 4.13 6.12
C PRO A 117 -3.79 4.84 7.05
N GLY A 118 -4.22 5.93 7.69
CA GLY A 118 -3.39 6.74 8.58
C GLY A 118 -2.78 8.00 7.96
N ASP A 119 -2.92 8.21 6.64
CA ASP A 119 -2.37 9.39 5.97
C ASP A 119 -3.12 10.71 6.30
N LEU A 120 -4.33 10.62 6.84
CA LEU A 120 -5.13 11.79 7.21
C LEU A 120 -4.67 12.38 8.55
N GLY A 121 -4.36 13.67 8.53
CA GLY A 121 -4.00 14.47 9.70
C GLY A 121 -5.01 15.57 10.04
N PRO A 122 -4.73 16.37 11.08
CA PRO A 122 -5.59 17.49 11.46
C PRO A 122 -5.73 18.51 10.33
N GLY A 123 -6.98 18.79 9.93
CA GLY A 123 -7.31 19.76 8.88
C GLY A 123 -7.50 19.16 7.49
N ASP A 124 -7.18 17.89 7.29
CA ASP A 124 -7.41 17.21 6.01
C ASP A 124 -8.89 16.95 5.79
N LEU A 125 -9.36 17.26 4.58
CA LEU A 125 -10.71 16.97 4.12
C LEU A 125 -10.62 16.00 2.95
N LEU A 126 -11.20 14.81 3.13
CA LEU A 126 -11.36 13.83 2.06
C LEU A 126 -12.84 13.71 1.70
N PRO A 127 -13.29 14.36 0.61
CA PRO A 127 -14.67 14.25 0.16
C PRO A 127 -15.00 12.78 -0.13
N THR A 128 -16.14 12.32 0.39
CA THR A 128 -16.66 11.00 0.07
C THR A 128 -17.47 11.07 -1.22
N GLU A 129 -17.28 10.09 -2.10
CA GLU A 129 -18.06 9.98 -3.33
C GLU A 129 -19.55 9.84 -3.02
N GLN A 130 -20.39 10.36 -3.90
CA GLN A 130 -21.84 10.31 -3.70
C GLN A 130 -22.36 8.87 -3.69
N ASP A 131 -21.81 8.03 -4.59
CA ASP A 131 -22.22 6.65 -4.82
C ASP A 131 -21.22 5.65 -4.21
N ASP A 132 -20.56 6.00 -3.11
CA ASP A 132 -19.63 5.10 -2.41
C ASP A 132 -20.36 3.82 -1.95
N PRO A 133 -20.00 2.63 -2.46
CA PRO A 133 -20.72 1.38 -2.17
C PRO A 133 -20.60 0.95 -0.69
N ARG A 134 -19.72 1.60 0.08
CA ARG A 134 -19.57 1.36 1.53
C ARG A 134 -20.65 2.07 2.33
N LEU A 135 -21.43 2.97 1.73
CA LEU A 135 -22.44 3.78 2.41
C LEU A 135 -23.84 3.52 1.86
N GLU A 136 -24.83 3.62 2.73
CA GLU A 136 -26.26 3.59 2.41
C GLU A 136 -26.97 4.74 3.13
N PRO A 137 -28.16 5.18 2.68
CA PRO A 137 -28.99 6.10 3.44
C PRO A 137 -29.27 5.55 4.85
N GLY A 138 -29.21 6.43 5.86
CA GLY A 138 -29.64 6.06 7.21
C GLY A 138 -31.14 6.16 7.39
N TYR A 139 -31.61 5.80 8.58
CA TYR A 139 -33.03 5.81 8.93
C TYR A 139 -33.51 7.24 9.18
N THR A 140 -34.49 7.70 8.39
CA THR A 140 -35.08 9.05 8.46
C THR A 140 -36.47 9.07 9.11
N GLY A 141 -37.02 7.91 9.48
CA GLY A 141 -38.39 7.80 9.98
C GLY A 141 -39.47 7.78 8.90
N GLU A 142 -39.12 7.93 7.62
CA GLU A 142 -40.07 7.87 6.50
C GLU A 142 -40.61 6.44 6.26
N ASP A 143 -39.88 5.41 6.71
CA ASP A 143 -40.32 4.01 6.73
C ASP A 143 -41.24 3.69 7.93
N ALA A 144 -41.76 4.71 8.62
CA ALA A 144 -42.77 4.52 9.65
C ALA A 144 -44.03 3.87 9.04
N PRO A 145 -44.64 2.87 9.70
CA PRO A 145 -45.85 2.25 9.20
C PRO A 145 -46.93 3.31 8.95
N PRO A 146 -47.67 3.24 7.83
CA PRO A 146 -48.76 4.17 7.59
C PRO A 146 -49.75 4.11 8.75
N PRO A 147 -50.51 5.19 9.02
CA PRO A 147 -51.31 5.34 10.23
C PRO A 147 -52.34 4.22 10.45
N ASN A 148 -52.76 3.56 9.38
CA ASN A 148 -53.68 2.41 9.38
C ASN A 148 -52.99 1.03 9.42
N SER A 149 -51.68 0.97 9.61
CA SER A 149 -50.96 -0.29 9.76
C SER A 149 -51.24 -0.92 11.12
N ALA A 150 -51.32 -2.25 11.17
CA ALA A 150 -51.50 -3.02 12.41
C ALA A 150 -50.40 -2.78 13.46
N VAL A 151 -49.29 -2.15 13.06
CA VAL A 151 -48.13 -1.84 13.90
C VAL A 151 -47.83 -0.33 13.94
N SER A 152 -48.77 0.53 13.51
CA SER A 152 -48.60 1.98 13.63
C SER A 152 -48.77 2.41 15.09
N SER A 153 -48.03 3.44 15.50
CA SER A 153 -48.19 4.03 16.82
C SER A 153 -49.58 4.64 17.00
N GLU A 154 -50.16 5.24 15.95
CA GLU A 154 -51.50 5.83 16.00
C GLU A 154 -52.61 4.78 16.20
N LEU A 155 -52.47 3.58 15.62
CA LEU A 155 -53.42 2.49 15.87
C LEU A 155 -53.25 1.91 17.28
N ALA A 156 -52.01 1.80 17.78
CA ALA A 156 -51.75 1.40 19.16
C ALA A 156 -52.38 2.39 20.15
N ASP A 157 -52.18 3.70 19.94
CA ASP A 157 -52.77 4.76 20.76
C ASP A 157 -54.31 4.74 20.71
N HIS A 158 -54.91 4.38 19.56
CA HIS A 158 -56.36 4.22 19.42
C HIS A 158 -56.92 2.97 20.12
N LEU A 159 -56.18 1.86 20.12
CA LEU A 159 -56.56 0.64 20.84
C LEU A 159 -56.44 0.86 22.37
N ASP A 160 -55.40 1.58 22.81
CA ASP A 160 -55.21 1.94 24.22
C ASP A 160 -56.27 2.94 24.71
N ALA A 161 -56.85 3.77 23.83
CA ALA A 161 -57.94 4.67 24.16
C ALA A 161 -59.27 3.96 24.48
N GLU A 162 -59.47 2.72 24.01
CA GLU A 162 -60.64 1.91 24.35
C GLU A 162 -60.46 1.13 25.68
N ASP A 163 -59.23 0.95 26.16
CA ASP A 163 -58.87 0.30 27.43
C ASP A 163 -58.28 1.29 28.47
N ALA A 164 -58.69 2.55 28.39
CA ALA A 164 -58.15 3.65 29.19
C ALA A 164 -58.55 3.60 30.69
N GLU A 165 -57.96 2.68 31.46
CA GLU A 165 -57.76 2.93 32.90
C GLU A 165 -56.42 2.44 33.48
N ILE A 166 -55.57 1.72 32.73
CA ILE A 166 -54.20 1.41 33.19
C ILE A 166 -53.23 1.34 32.01
N THR A 167 -52.48 2.41 31.72
CA THR A 167 -51.04 2.34 31.38
C THR A 167 -50.40 3.74 31.39
N ASP A 168 -49.46 3.95 32.32
CA ASP A 168 -48.39 4.94 32.15
C ASP A 168 -47.72 4.72 30.78
N ARG A 169 -47.54 5.81 30.02
CA ARG A 169 -46.82 5.93 28.74
C ARG A 169 -46.01 4.68 28.36
N ALA A 170 -46.47 3.95 27.35
CA ALA A 170 -45.77 2.79 26.81
C ALA A 170 -44.27 3.13 26.59
N PRO A 171 -43.33 2.29 27.07
CA PRO A 171 -41.92 2.58 26.92
C PRO A 171 -41.59 2.67 25.43
N THR A 172 -40.90 3.73 25.01
CA THR A 172 -40.41 3.91 23.63
C THR A 172 -39.41 2.83 23.20
N ARG A 173 -38.98 1.99 24.13
CA ARG A 173 -38.05 0.87 23.92
C ARG A 173 -38.68 -0.16 23.01
N GLY A 174 -38.05 -0.42 21.86
CA GLY A 174 -38.51 -1.40 20.87
C GLY A 174 -39.23 -0.79 19.67
N ALA A 175 -39.56 0.50 19.67
CA ALA A 175 -39.98 1.20 18.45
C ALA A 175 -38.82 1.25 17.44
N ILE A 176 -39.12 1.21 16.13
CA ILE A 176 -38.10 1.23 15.06
C ILE A 176 -37.17 2.43 15.22
N ALA A 177 -37.71 3.60 15.53
CA ALA A 177 -36.91 4.81 15.77
C ALA A 177 -35.98 4.67 16.99
N ALA A 178 -36.47 4.13 18.11
CA ALA A 178 -35.63 3.93 19.30
C ALA A 178 -34.52 2.90 19.08
N VAL A 179 -34.80 1.84 18.33
CA VAL A 179 -33.79 0.85 17.93
C VAL A 179 -32.80 1.44 16.93
N ALA A 180 -33.28 2.23 15.97
CA ALA A 180 -32.42 2.93 15.01
C ALA A 180 -31.47 3.90 15.73
N ASP A 181 -31.95 4.63 16.73
CA ASP A 181 -31.12 5.52 17.55
C ASP A 181 -30.07 4.75 18.36
N GLU A 182 -30.47 3.65 19.02
CA GLU A 182 -29.56 2.78 19.76
C GLU A 182 -28.45 2.19 18.86
N LEU A 183 -28.81 1.84 17.62
CA LEU A 183 -27.88 1.31 16.63
C LEU A 183 -27.11 2.41 15.86
N GLY A 184 -27.37 3.69 16.15
CA GLY A 184 -26.72 4.83 15.49
C GLY A 184 -27.09 4.99 14.01
N MET A 185 -28.27 4.50 13.62
CA MET A 185 -28.78 4.53 12.25
C MET A 185 -29.41 5.87 11.84
N GLY A 186 -29.67 6.79 12.78
CA GLY A 186 -30.23 8.12 12.50
C GLY A 186 -29.30 9.11 11.79
N ARG A 187 -28.15 8.66 11.29
CA ARG A 187 -27.21 9.50 10.52
C ARG A 187 -27.68 9.61 9.07
N ALA A 188 -27.31 10.69 8.38
CA ALA A 188 -27.68 10.86 6.96
C ALA A 188 -27.24 9.68 6.07
N ARG A 189 -26.06 9.12 6.35
CA ARG A 189 -25.57 7.88 5.74
C ARG A 189 -24.98 6.96 6.81
N VAL A 190 -25.15 5.66 6.63
CA VAL A 190 -24.64 4.58 7.49
C VAL A 190 -23.78 3.62 6.66
N LEU A 191 -23.00 2.76 7.31
CA LEU A 191 -22.24 1.74 6.58
C LEU A 191 -23.20 0.73 5.92
N SER A 192 -22.98 0.49 4.64
CA SER A 192 -23.62 -0.60 3.91
C SER A 192 -23.16 -1.96 4.44
N ARG A 193 -23.87 -3.03 4.07
CA ARG A 193 -23.40 -4.40 4.35
C ARG A 193 -22.01 -4.67 3.76
N TYR A 194 -21.71 -4.09 2.61
CA TYR A 194 -20.39 -4.20 1.99
C TYR A 194 -19.33 -3.45 2.80
N GLY A 195 -19.62 -2.22 3.23
CA GLY A 195 -18.74 -1.44 4.09
C GLY A 195 -18.45 -2.13 5.44
N LEU A 196 -19.48 -2.73 6.06
CA LEU A 196 -19.33 -3.51 7.30
C LEU A 196 -18.42 -4.72 7.11
N ARG A 197 -18.56 -5.47 6.01
CA ARG A 197 -17.70 -6.63 5.71
C ARG A 197 -16.25 -6.22 5.51
N LEU A 198 -16.00 -5.18 4.71
CA LEU A 198 -14.64 -4.67 4.51
C LEU A 198 -13.99 -4.21 5.82
N ALA A 199 -14.76 -3.62 6.74
CA ALA A 199 -14.27 -3.26 8.06
C ALA A 199 -13.94 -4.50 8.90
N ALA A 200 -14.85 -5.48 8.94
CA ALA A 200 -14.66 -6.74 9.64
C ALA A 200 -13.41 -7.50 9.17
N ASP A 201 -13.20 -7.59 7.85
CA ASP A 201 -12.01 -8.25 7.28
C ASP A 201 -10.72 -7.59 7.76
N ARG A 202 -10.64 -6.24 7.72
CA ARG A 202 -9.46 -5.51 8.21
C ARG A 202 -9.23 -5.70 9.71
N TRP A 203 -10.30 -5.77 10.51
CA TRP A 203 -10.19 -5.98 11.96
C TRP A 203 -9.76 -7.41 12.28
N ASP A 204 -10.25 -8.41 11.54
CA ASP A 204 -9.82 -9.81 11.72
C ASP A 204 -8.36 -10.02 11.28
N ASP A 205 -7.90 -9.35 10.23
CA ASP A 205 -6.50 -9.40 9.83
C ASP A 205 -5.56 -8.78 10.88
N SER A 206 -5.99 -7.71 11.56
CA SER A 206 -5.16 -6.98 12.54
C SER A 206 -5.23 -7.57 13.95
N PHE A 207 -6.43 -7.93 14.41
CA PHE A 207 -6.72 -8.42 15.76
C PHE A 207 -7.73 -9.56 15.70
N GLY A 208 -7.49 -10.51 14.80
CA GLY A 208 -8.27 -11.74 14.69
C GLY A 208 -7.55 -12.97 15.24
N PRO A 209 -8.20 -14.13 15.16
CA PRO A 209 -7.70 -15.37 15.76
C PRO A 209 -6.42 -15.85 15.10
N ARG A 210 -6.17 -15.54 13.83
CA ARG A 210 -5.00 -16.02 13.08
C ARG A 210 -3.71 -15.22 13.38
N THR A 211 -3.80 -14.15 14.16
CA THR A 211 -2.62 -13.36 14.51
C THR A 211 -1.68 -14.16 15.44
N PRO A 212 -0.35 -13.98 15.35
CA PRO A 212 0.60 -14.67 16.21
C PRO A 212 0.32 -14.48 17.71
N MET A 213 -0.14 -13.27 18.10
CA MET A 213 -0.51 -12.96 19.48
C MET A 213 -1.70 -13.80 19.94
N ALA A 214 -2.77 -13.88 19.13
CA ALA A 214 -3.93 -14.70 19.47
C ALA A 214 -3.61 -16.19 19.54
N GLN A 215 -2.75 -16.69 18.65
CA GLN A 215 -2.33 -18.10 18.66
C GLN A 215 -1.48 -18.49 19.88
N ALA A 216 -0.77 -17.53 20.47
CA ALA A 216 0.02 -17.73 21.69
C ALA A 216 -0.77 -17.47 22.99
N ALA A 217 -1.93 -16.82 22.89
CA ALA A 217 -2.70 -16.42 24.05
C ALA A 217 -3.43 -17.63 24.68
N PRO A 218 -3.48 -17.72 26.03
CA PRO A 218 -4.11 -18.83 26.72
C PRO A 218 -5.65 -18.78 26.72
N ALA A 219 -6.23 -17.63 26.40
CA ALA A 219 -7.66 -17.38 26.40
C ALA A 219 -8.02 -16.26 25.41
N THR A 220 -9.29 -16.22 25.02
CA THR A 220 -9.80 -15.29 24.01
C THR A 220 -10.62 -14.16 24.61
N CYS A 221 -10.84 -13.11 23.82
CA CYS A 221 -11.65 -11.96 24.18
C CYS A 221 -13.10 -12.32 24.52
N GLN A 222 -13.63 -13.42 23.99
CA GLN A 222 -14.99 -13.90 24.24
C GLN A 222 -15.32 -14.04 25.74
N THR A 223 -14.33 -14.40 26.55
CA THR A 223 -14.47 -14.59 28.00
C THR A 223 -13.78 -13.50 28.83
N CYS A 224 -13.15 -12.52 28.17
CA CYS A 224 -12.33 -11.52 28.84
C CYS A 224 -13.19 -10.39 29.42
N ALA A 225 -13.03 -10.08 30.71
CA ALA A 225 -13.77 -9.00 31.37
C ALA A 225 -13.38 -7.58 30.88
N PHE A 226 -12.24 -7.43 30.20
CA PHE A 226 -11.83 -6.16 29.58
C PHE A 226 -12.47 -5.91 28.20
N LEU A 227 -13.30 -6.84 27.71
CA LEU A 227 -14.01 -6.67 26.45
C LEU A 227 -15.24 -5.78 26.65
N ILE A 228 -15.29 -4.65 25.95
CA ILE A 228 -16.50 -3.83 25.81
C ILE A 228 -17.25 -4.28 24.56
N PRO A 229 -18.51 -4.74 24.67
CA PRO A 229 -19.26 -5.19 23.50
C PRO A 229 -19.62 -4.03 22.55
N LEU A 230 -19.54 -4.26 21.25
CA LEU A 230 -20.06 -3.33 20.24
C LEU A 230 -21.60 -3.30 20.23
N ALA A 231 -22.17 -2.29 19.58
CA ALA A 231 -23.60 -2.26 19.23
C ALA A 231 -23.85 -2.97 17.89
N GLY A 232 -25.11 -3.39 17.68
CA GLY A 232 -25.56 -3.98 16.42
C GLY A 232 -24.98 -5.36 16.09
N SER A 233 -25.04 -5.73 14.82
CA SER A 233 -24.73 -7.09 14.35
C SER A 233 -23.25 -7.48 14.52
N LEU A 234 -22.33 -6.52 14.45
CA LEU A 234 -20.89 -6.80 14.61
C LEU A 234 -20.51 -7.26 16.02
N ARG A 235 -21.36 -7.00 17.03
CA ARG A 235 -21.19 -7.51 18.40
C ARG A 235 -21.04 -9.03 18.47
N GLN A 236 -21.60 -9.76 17.51
CA GLN A 236 -21.55 -11.23 17.47
C GLN A 236 -20.15 -11.76 17.13
N SER A 237 -19.25 -10.92 16.61
CA SER A 237 -17.91 -11.34 16.18
C SER A 237 -16.79 -10.43 16.71
N PHE A 238 -17.11 -9.21 17.15
CA PHE A 238 -16.14 -8.22 17.56
C PHE A 238 -16.54 -7.47 18.84
N GLY A 239 -15.54 -7.00 19.58
CA GLY A 239 -15.66 -6.09 20.72
C GLY A 239 -14.53 -5.06 20.73
N LEU A 240 -14.53 -4.15 21.69
CA LEU A 240 -13.43 -3.21 21.92
C LEU A 240 -12.62 -3.69 23.13
N CYS A 241 -11.29 -3.72 23.00
CA CYS A 241 -10.42 -4.04 24.14
C CYS A 241 -10.17 -2.78 24.97
N ALA A 242 -10.36 -2.88 26.29
CA ALA A 242 -10.12 -1.79 27.25
C ALA A 242 -9.04 -2.15 28.29
N ASN A 243 -8.14 -3.07 27.95
CA ASN A 243 -7.02 -3.41 28.81
C ASN A 243 -5.79 -2.60 28.37
N GLU A 244 -5.36 -1.63 29.19
CA GLU A 244 -4.19 -0.78 28.94
C GLU A 244 -2.87 -1.54 28.70
N LEU A 245 -2.77 -2.77 29.22
CA LEU A 245 -1.58 -3.62 29.03
C LEU A 245 -1.64 -4.44 27.73
N SER A 246 -2.80 -4.49 27.09
CA SER A 246 -2.98 -5.16 25.80
C SER A 246 -2.43 -4.29 24.67
N PRO A 247 -1.72 -4.84 23.68
CA PRO A 247 -1.38 -4.11 22.45
C PRO A 247 -2.62 -3.69 21.64
N ALA A 248 -3.79 -4.22 21.98
CA ALA A 248 -5.07 -3.90 21.36
C ALA A 248 -5.90 -2.88 22.15
N ASP A 249 -5.36 -2.24 23.20
CA ASP A 249 -6.11 -1.23 23.97
C ASP A 249 -6.72 -0.14 23.06
N GLY A 250 -8.00 0.17 23.29
CA GLY A 250 -8.77 1.10 22.47
C GLY A 250 -9.04 0.64 21.03
N ARG A 251 -8.73 -0.61 20.67
CA ARG A 251 -8.95 -1.17 19.32
C ARG A 251 -10.13 -2.13 19.31
N VAL A 252 -10.72 -2.29 18.12
CA VAL A 252 -11.66 -3.36 17.84
C VAL A 252 -10.91 -4.67 17.67
N VAL A 253 -11.38 -5.73 18.34
CA VAL A 253 -10.79 -7.07 18.35
C VAL A 253 -11.85 -8.11 18.04
N SER A 254 -11.45 -9.21 17.39
CA SER A 254 -12.31 -10.39 17.24
C SER A 254 -12.60 -11.00 18.61
N LEU A 255 -13.78 -11.57 18.81
CA LEU A 255 -14.08 -12.35 20.04
C LEU A 255 -13.12 -13.54 20.20
N SER A 256 -12.53 -14.02 19.10
CA SER A 256 -11.55 -15.11 19.12
C SER A 256 -10.09 -14.62 19.18
N TYR A 257 -9.86 -13.32 19.30
CA TYR A 257 -8.52 -12.76 19.54
C TYR A 257 -8.09 -13.02 20.98
N GLY A 258 -6.78 -13.10 21.23
CA GLY A 258 -6.23 -13.15 22.59
C GLY A 258 -4.93 -12.34 22.65
N CYS A 259 -4.64 -11.73 23.81
CA CYS A 259 -3.48 -10.83 23.97
C CYS A 259 -2.52 -11.22 25.11
N GLY A 260 -2.74 -12.35 25.78
CA GLY A 260 -1.98 -12.75 26.97
C GLY A 260 -2.39 -12.01 28.26
N GLY A 261 -2.80 -10.74 28.17
CA GLY A 261 -3.38 -9.97 29.28
C GLY A 261 -4.87 -10.27 29.52
N HIS A 262 -5.26 -11.54 29.52
CA HIS A 262 -6.65 -11.92 29.81
C HIS A 262 -7.01 -11.56 31.26
N SER A 263 -8.26 -11.21 31.54
CA SER A 263 -8.72 -10.86 32.90
C SER A 263 -8.55 -11.99 33.92
N GLU A 264 -8.41 -13.22 33.43
CA GLU A 264 -8.17 -14.43 34.23
C GLU A 264 -6.76 -15.02 34.02
N ALA A 265 -5.82 -14.25 33.46
CA ALA A 265 -4.42 -14.65 33.32
C ALA A 265 -3.68 -14.64 34.68
N ALA A 266 -4.20 -15.38 35.66
CA ALA A 266 -3.66 -15.44 37.01
C ALA A 266 -2.60 -16.55 37.20
N ILE A 267 -2.51 -17.49 36.25
CA ILE A 267 -1.54 -18.58 36.29
C ILE A 267 -0.50 -18.34 35.20
N MET A 268 0.67 -17.82 35.61
CA MET A 268 1.85 -17.85 34.75
C MET A 268 2.15 -19.31 34.42
N PRO A 269 2.23 -19.70 33.13
CA PRO A 269 2.72 -21.02 32.77
C PRO A 269 4.07 -21.25 33.44
N THR A 270 4.29 -22.44 33.98
CA THR A 270 5.61 -22.79 34.50
C THR A 270 6.62 -22.56 33.37
N PRO A 271 7.67 -21.74 33.56
CA PRO A 271 8.67 -21.51 32.53
C PRO A 271 9.17 -22.87 32.05
N PRO A 272 9.25 -23.11 30.72
CA PRO A 272 9.81 -24.36 30.24
C PRO A 272 11.21 -24.48 30.85
N ARG A 273 11.44 -25.56 31.61
CA ARG A 273 12.78 -25.82 32.12
C ARG A 273 13.68 -25.99 30.89
N PRO A 274 14.74 -25.19 30.75
CA PRO A 274 15.72 -25.42 29.69
C PRO A 274 16.14 -26.89 29.76
N ALA A 275 16.25 -27.54 28.59
CA ALA A 275 16.88 -28.85 28.56
C ALA A 275 18.24 -28.74 29.26
N GLU A 276 18.60 -29.76 30.04
CA GLU A 276 19.94 -29.78 30.64
C GLU A 276 20.97 -29.61 29.52
N PRO A 277 21.99 -28.75 29.71
CA PRO A 277 23.01 -28.54 28.69
C PRO A 277 23.61 -29.88 28.29
N VAL A 278 23.45 -30.27 27.02
CA VAL A 278 24.16 -31.41 26.47
C VAL A 278 25.59 -30.93 26.20
N LEU A 279 26.51 -31.34 27.06
CA LEU A 279 27.93 -31.05 26.88
C LEU A 279 28.49 -32.04 25.86
N ASP A 280 28.62 -31.62 24.59
CA ASP A 280 29.19 -32.44 23.51
C ASP A 280 30.66 -32.80 23.77
N SER A 281 31.36 -31.98 24.57
CA SER A 281 32.71 -32.27 25.05
C SER A 281 32.91 -31.73 26.46
N THR A 282 33.55 -32.52 27.31
CA THR A 282 34.08 -32.09 28.61
C THR A 282 35.58 -31.80 28.53
N ALA A 283 36.16 -31.81 27.32
CA ALA A 283 37.56 -31.50 27.11
C ALA A 283 37.77 -29.99 27.21
N VAL A 284 38.80 -29.59 27.95
CA VAL A 284 39.21 -28.19 28.01
C VAL A 284 39.97 -27.88 26.74
N ASP A 285 39.48 -26.96 25.92
CA ASP A 285 40.27 -26.41 24.82
C ASP A 285 41.36 -25.51 25.42
N PRO A 286 42.64 -25.90 25.30
CA PRO A 286 43.72 -25.09 25.87
C PRO A 286 43.86 -23.81 25.04
N PHE A 287 43.44 -22.69 25.62
CA PHE A 287 43.70 -21.37 25.06
C PHE A 287 45.08 -20.88 25.56
N PRO A 288 46.12 -20.86 24.72
CA PRO A 288 47.43 -20.42 25.16
C PRO A 288 47.41 -18.92 25.46
N LEU A 289 47.71 -18.55 26.70
CA LEU A 289 47.77 -17.15 27.14
C LEU A 289 48.98 -16.38 26.56
N ARG A 290 49.88 -17.07 25.86
CA ARG A 290 51.02 -16.47 25.15
C ARG A 290 51.09 -17.04 23.74
N PRO A 291 51.35 -16.19 22.73
CA PRO A 291 51.64 -16.66 21.39
C PRO A 291 52.86 -17.60 21.42
N PRO A 292 52.87 -18.67 20.61
CA PRO A 292 53.99 -19.59 20.56
C PRO A 292 55.26 -18.88 20.09
N THR A 293 56.42 -19.29 20.62
CA THR A 293 57.71 -18.60 20.36
C THR A 293 58.15 -18.64 18.89
N ASP A 294 57.49 -19.43 18.05
CA ASP A 294 57.70 -19.50 16.60
C ASP A 294 56.76 -18.59 15.79
N SER A 295 55.81 -17.91 16.43
CA SER A 295 54.85 -17.02 15.75
C SER A 295 55.48 -15.71 15.25
N GLY A 296 56.81 -15.59 15.33
CA GLY A 296 57.61 -14.47 14.82
C GLY A 296 57.33 -13.13 15.52
N SER A 297 56.52 -13.10 16.59
CA SER A 297 55.98 -11.86 17.17
C SER A 297 56.73 -11.38 18.41
N THR A 298 57.73 -12.13 18.89
CA THR A 298 58.56 -11.78 20.05
C THR A 298 60.04 -11.86 19.67
N LEU A 299 60.77 -10.75 19.79
CA LEU A 299 62.24 -10.75 19.67
C LEU A 299 62.88 -11.47 20.88
N PRO A 300 63.98 -12.21 20.71
CA PRO A 300 64.67 -12.85 21.83
C PRO A 300 65.18 -11.80 22.83
N GLU A 301 64.93 -12.01 24.12
CA GLU A 301 65.45 -11.15 25.18
C GLU A 301 66.97 -11.28 25.29
N ASP A 302 67.70 -10.32 24.72
CA ASP A 302 69.10 -10.06 25.04
C ASP A 302 69.27 -8.56 25.31
N ALA A 303 69.14 -8.17 26.59
CA ALA A 303 69.79 -6.99 27.17
C ALA A 303 69.42 -6.86 28.66
N THR A 304 70.36 -7.27 29.52
CA THR A 304 70.73 -6.62 30.78
C THR A 304 69.60 -5.98 31.61
N THR A 305 69.22 -6.66 32.68
CA THR A 305 68.51 -6.09 33.83
C THR A 305 69.31 -4.93 34.45
N SER A 306 68.92 -3.69 34.17
CA SER A 306 69.24 -2.55 35.03
C SER A 306 68.01 -2.25 35.89
N ASP A 307 68.10 -2.73 37.13
CA ASP A 307 67.54 -2.17 38.35
C ASP A 307 66.69 -0.90 38.18
N LEU A 308 65.37 -1.06 38.25
CA LEU A 308 64.45 0.00 38.65
C LEU A 308 63.76 -0.46 39.93
N GLY A 309 64.51 -0.43 41.02
CA GLY A 309 63.93 -0.44 42.35
C GLY A 309 62.98 0.74 42.53
N HIS A 310 61.81 0.47 43.09
CA HIS A 310 61.12 1.42 43.95
C HIS A 310 60.45 0.65 45.09
N SER A 311 60.76 1.15 46.29
CA SER A 311 60.15 0.89 47.58
C SER A 311 58.64 1.14 47.61
#